data_AF-Q1GF07-F1
#
_entry.id   AF-Q1GF07-F1
#
_cell.length_a   1.000
_cell.length_b   1.000
_cell.length_c   1.000
_cell.angle_alpha   90.00
_cell.angle_beta   90.00
_cell.angle_gamma   90.00
#
_symmetry.space_group_name_H-M   'P 1'
#
loop_
_entity.id
_entity.type
_entity.pdbx_description
1 polymer ?
#
loop_
_entity_poly.entity_id
_entity_poly.type
_entity_poly.pdbx_seq_one_letter_code
_entity_poly.pdbx_strand_id
1 'polypeptide(L)'
;MHRFVYVSTAKQDLTAQQIADIAGACHRNNRRAGLTGMLVAHQGRFLHILEGDEAAIRRRAEKIQHDPRHGDFKVLQAREIQMRAFLDWVFVHETPAALPLFGGVKVQPLRALLPINSPLRGRDLTVRHLVRDFLASFKQLLAA
;
A
#
# COMPACT_ATOMS: atom_id res chain seq x y z
N MET A 1 0.37 17.74 9.03
CA MET A 1 0.77 16.49 8.33
C MET A 1 -0.49 15.81 7.83
N HIS A 2 -0.44 15.16 6.67
CA HIS A 2 -1.60 14.58 6.02
C HIS A 2 -1.46 13.07 5.80
N ARG A 3 -2.60 12.37 5.73
CA ARG A 3 -2.73 11.00 5.25
C ARG A 3 -3.63 10.97 4.02
N PHE A 4 -3.18 10.25 3.01
CA PHE A 4 -3.94 9.95 1.81
C PHE A 4 -3.99 8.44 1.61
N VAL A 5 -5.20 7.89 1.50
CA VAL A 5 -5.46 6.47 1.32
C VAL A 5 -6.31 6.30 0.07
N TYR A 6 -5.86 5.44 -0.83
CA TYR A 6 -6.60 5.11 -2.04
C TYR A 6 -6.54 3.62 -2.35
N VAL A 7 -7.50 3.17 -3.14
CA VAL A 7 -7.49 1.85 -3.78
C VAL A 7 -7.55 1.98 -5.29
N SER A 8 -7.05 0.97 -5.99
CA SER A 8 -7.08 0.91 -7.45
C SER A 8 -6.92 -0.52 -7.95
N THR A 9 -7.24 -0.76 -9.21
CA THR A 9 -7.12 -2.07 -9.88
C THR A 9 -6.09 -2.00 -11.00
N ALA A 10 -5.21 -2.98 -11.11
CA ALA A 10 -4.30 -3.15 -12.23
C ALA A 10 -5.12 -3.30 -13.53
N LYS A 11 -4.71 -2.61 -14.60
CA LYS A 11 -5.42 -2.72 -15.90
C LYS A 11 -5.13 -4.00 -16.65
N GLN A 12 -4.05 -4.69 -16.28
CA GLN A 12 -3.60 -5.95 -16.86
C GLN A 12 -3.03 -6.81 -15.73
N ASP A 13 -2.92 -8.11 -15.97
CA ASP A 13 -2.25 -9.01 -15.04
C ASP A 13 -0.77 -8.63 -14.92
N LEU A 14 -0.39 -8.21 -13.71
CA LEU A 14 0.98 -7.84 -13.40
C LEU A 14 1.70 -9.05 -12.81
N THR A 15 2.88 -9.34 -13.36
CA THR A 15 3.76 -10.36 -12.78
C THR A 15 4.26 -9.92 -11.41
N ALA A 16 4.67 -10.89 -10.59
CA ALA A 16 5.25 -10.63 -9.28
C ALA A 16 6.46 -9.67 -9.37
N GLN A 17 7.28 -9.79 -10.42
CA GLN A 17 8.42 -8.90 -10.66
C GLN A 17 7.96 -7.46 -10.92
N GLN A 18 6.97 -7.24 -11.79
CA GLN A 18 6.44 -5.90 -12.08
C GLN A 18 5.84 -5.23 -10.84
N ILE A 19 5.12 -6.00 -10.02
CA ILE A 19 4.58 -5.51 -8.74
C ILE A 19 5.71 -5.09 -7.80
N ALA A 20 6.78 -5.87 -7.77
CA ALA A 20 7.92 -5.59 -6.91
C ALA A 20 8.75 -4.38 -7.41
N ASP A 21 8.85 -4.19 -8.73
CA ASP A 21 9.46 -3.00 -9.35
C ASP A 21 8.65 -1.73 -9.04
N ILE A 22 7.31 -1.82 -9.08
CA ILE A 22 6.40 -0.75 -8.65
C ILE A 22 6.67 -0.40 -7.19
N ALA A 23 6.73 -1.40 -6.31
CA ALA A 23 6.99 -1.20 -4.90
C ALA A 23 8.35 -0.54 -4.63
N GLY A 24 9.40 -1.00 -5.33
CA GLY A 24 10.73 -0.42 -5.27
C GLY A 24 10.75 1.03 -5.73
N ALA A 25 10.06 1.35 -6.82
CA ALA A 25 9.93 2.71 -7.32
C ALA A 25 9.17 3.60 -6.32
N CYS A 26 8.04 3.13 -5.78
CA CYS A 26 7.28 3.83 -4.74
C CYS A 26 8.17 4.13 -3.52
N HIS A 27 8.87 3.12 -2.99
CA HIS A 27 9.75 3.30 -1.84
C HIS A 27 10.80 4.39 -2.08
N ARG A 28 11.57 4.31 -3.19
CA ARG A 28 12.60 5.30 -3.53
C ARG A 28 12.03 6.71 -3.69
N ASN A 29 10.91 6.82 -4.41
CA ASN A 29 10.29 8.10 -4.73
C ASN A 29 9.64 8.77 -3.52
N ASN A 30 9.04 7.98 -2.65
CA ASN A 30 8.37 8.45 -1.44
C ASN A 30 9.39 8.84 -0.38
N ARG A 31 10.45 8.05 -0.19
CA ARG A 31 11.57 8.39 0.69
C ARG A 31 12.22 9.72 0.30
N ARG A 32 12.50 9.94 -0.99
CA ARG A 32 13.02 11.22 -1.51
C ARG A 32 12.09 12.42 -1.26
N ALA A 33 10.78 12.17 -1.12
CA ALA A 33 9.77 13.19 -0.89
C ALA A 33 9.39 13.33 0.60
N GLY A 34 10.08 12.65 1.52
CA GLY A 34 9.75 12.68 2.96
C GLY A 34 8.42 11.99 3.31
N LEU A 35 7.93 11.11 2.43
CA LEU A 35 6.68 10.37 2.60
C LEU A 35 6.94 8.97 3.16
N THR A 36 6.05 8.52 4.04
CA THR A 36 6.00 7.16 4.59
C THR A 36 4.65 6.54 4.32
N GLY A 37 4.46 5.27 4.67
CA GLY A 37 3.17 4.62 4.53
C GLY A 37 3.27 3.15 4.18
N MET A 38 2.24 2.64 3.50
CA MET A 38 2.10 1.24 3.15
C MET A 38 1.52 1.06 1.76
N LEU A 39 2.06 0.13 0.99
CA LEU A 39 1.45 -0.38 -0.24
C LEU A 39 1.12 -1.87 -0.07
N VAL A 40 -0.13 -2.24 -0.29
CA VAL A 40 -0.64 -3.60 -0.33
C VAL A 40 -1.04 -3.91 -1.76
N ALA A 41 -0.51 -5.00 -2.32
CA ALA A 41 -0.91 -5.54 -3.62
C ALA A 41 -1.46 -6.97 -3.43
N HIS A 42 -2.61 -7.27 -3.99
CA HIS A 42 -3.23 -8.60 -3.95
C HIS A 42 -4.23 -8.77 -5.10
N GLN A 43 -4.09 -9.85 -5.87
CA GLN A 43 -4.98 -10.21 -6.99
C GLN A 43 -5.29 -9.02 -7.93
N GLY A 44 -4.24 -8.32 -8.37
CA GLY A 44 -4.39 -7.16 -9.25
C GLY A 44 -5.01 -5.93 -8.59
N ARG A 45 -5.26 -5.92 -7.27
CA ARG A 45 -5.78 -4.75 -6.54
C ARG A 45 -4.72 -4.16 -5.62
N PHE A 46 -4.77 -2.85 -5.47
CA PHE A 46 -3.84 -2.08 -4.67
C PHE A 46 -4.58 -1.29 -3.60
N LEU A 47 -4.02 -1.27 -2.39
CA LEU A 47 -4.33 -0.29 -1.34
C LEU A 47 -3.03 0.43 -1.01
N HIS A 48 -3.07 1.76 -1.05
CA HIS A 48 -1.89 2.57 -0.83
C HIS A 48 -2.20 3.67 0.18
N ILE A 49 -1.35 3.76 1.19
CA ILE A 49 -1.39 4.73 2.27
C ILE A 49 -0.14 5.59 2.14
N LEU A 50 -0.32 6.90 2.05
CA LEU A 50 0.74 7.90 2.01
C LEU A 50 0.58 8.86 3.20
N GLU A 51 1.67 9.11 3.91
CA GLU A 51 1.73 10.01 5.06
C GLU A 51 2.89 11.00 4.91
N GLY A 52 2.65 12.28 5.22
CA GLY A 52 3.69 13.31 5.15
C GLY A 52 3.15 14.71 4.87
N ASP A 53 3.98 15.53 4.21
CA ASP A 53 3.60 16.86 3.75
C ASP A 53 2.48 16.80 2.70
N GLU A 54 1.51 17.70 2.81
CA GLU A 54 0.32 17.68 1.93
C GLU A 54 0.70 17.93 0.47
N ALA A 55 1.57 18.90 0.22
CA ALA A 55 1.99 19.26 -1.12
C ALA A 55 2.82 18.12 -1.75
N ALA A 56 3.66 17.45 -0.96
CA ALA A 56 4.39 16.26 -1.38
C ALA A 56 3.44 15.10 -1.73
N ILE A 57 2.42 14.85 -0.90
CA ILE A 57 1.38 13.85 -1.16
C ILE A 57 0.63 14.19 -2.46
N ARG A 58 0.16 15.43 -2.62
CA ARG A 58 -0.64 15.86 -3.78
C ARG A 58 0.13 15.66 -5.09
N ARG A 59 1.40 16.10 -5.14
CA ARG A 59 2.28 15.89 -6.30
C ARG A 59 2.51 14.42 -6.63
N ARG A 60 2.50 13.53 -5.63
CA ARG A 60 2.64 12.08 -5.84
C ARG A 60 1.33 11.45 -6.28
N ALA A 61 0.24 11.80 -5.62
CA ALA A 61 -1.10 11.30 -5.95
C ALA A 61 -1.48 11.63 -7.39
N GLU A 62 -1.17 12.84 -7.88
CA GLU A 62 -1.41 13.23 -9.26
C GLU A 62 -0.66 12.34 -10.27
N LYS A 63 0.63 12.06 -10.03
CA LYS A 63 1.42 11.16 -10.89
C LYS A 63 0.90 9.73 -10.86
N ILE A 64 0.52 9.27 -9.68
CA ILE A 64 -0.04 7.93 -9.47
C ILE A 64 -1.38 7.83 -10.21
N GLN A 65 -2.30 8.78 -10.04
CA GLN A 65 -3.63 8.74 -10.64
C GLN A 65 -3.61 8.62 -12.17
N HIS A 66 -2.58 9.18 -12.82
CA HIS A 66 -2.39 9.11 -14.28
C HIS A 66 -1.49 7.94 -14.73
N ASP A 67 -1.06 7.08 -13.82
CA ASP A 67 -0.22 5.95 -14.16
C ASP A 67 -1.02 4.94 -15.02
N PRO A 68 -0.55 4.58 -16.23
CA PRO A 68 -1.32 3.73 -17.12
C PRO A 68 -1.44 2.28 -16.64
N ARG A 69 -0.69 1.86 -15.62
CA ARG A 69 -0.67 0.47 -15.12
C ARG A 69 -1.90 0.11 -14.29
N HIS A 70 -2.68 1.10 -13.84
CA HIS A 70 -3.86 0.87 -13.01
C HIS A 70 -5.04 1.80 -13.39
N GLY A 71 -6.22 1.46 -12.89
CA GLY A 71 -7.49 2.14 -13.07
C GLY A 71 -8.35 2.02 -11.81
N ASP A 72 -9.64 2.38 -11.91
CA ASP A 72 -10.60 2.37 -10.80
C ASP A 72 -10.07 3.06 -9.52
N PHE A 73 -9.35 4.16 -9.73
CA PHE A 73 -8.71 4.89 -8.65
C PHE A 73 -9.77 5.54 -7.74
N LYS A 74 -9.86 5.07 -6.50
CA LYS A 74 -10.82 5.57 -5.51
C LYS A 74 -10.10 6.01 -4.25
N VAL A 75 -10.26 7.28 -3.90
CA VAL A 75 -9.78 7.83 -2.63
C VAL A 75 -10.71 7.38 -1.51
N LEU A 76 -10.15 6.74 -0.49
CA LEU A 76 -10.88 6.32 0.71
C LEU A 76 -10.74 7.33 1.85
N GLN A 77 -9.60 8.01 1.92
CA GLN A 77 -9.32 8.99 2.96
C GLN A 77 -8.32 10.04 2.45
N ALA A 78 -8.61 11.31 2.70
CA ALA A 78 -7.66 12.41 2.55
C ALA A 78 -7.90 13.38 3.70
N ARG A 79 -7.02 13.39 4.71
CA ARG A 79 -7.22 14.21 5.91
C ARG A 79 -5.92 14.55 6.62
N GLU A 80 -5.98 15.53 7.51
CA GLU A 80 -4.92 15.79 8.48
C GLU A 80 -4.78 14.67 9.50
N ILE A 81 -3.55 14.46 9.94
CA ILE A 81 -3.19 13.50 10.99
C ILE A 81 -2.21 14.13 11.98
N GLN A 82 -2.36 13.78 13.26
CA GLN A 82 -1.46 14.20 14.32
C GLN A 82 -0.16 13.38 14.34
N MET A 83 -0.23 12.11 13.95
CA MET A 83 0.93 11.21 13.93
C MET A 83 0.87 10.20 12.77
N ARG A 84 2.04 9.79 12.29
CA ARG A 84 2.18 8.76 11.25
C ARG A 84 1.76 7.41 11.83
N ALA A 85 0.98 6.65 11.07
CA ALA A 85 0.71 5.24 11.36
C ALA A 85 1.95 4.39 11.06
N PHE A 86 2.74 4.78 10.05
CA PHE A 86 3.94 4.09 9.59
C PHE A 86 5.14 5.03 9.62
N LEU A 87 6.15 4.69 10.44
CA LEU A 87 7.39 5.47 10.54
C LEU A 87 8.36 5.20 9.39
N ASP A 88 8.18 4.08 8.68
CA ASP A 88 8.94 3.71 7.49
C ASP A 88 7.97 3.27 6.39
N TRP A 89 8.51 2.93 5.23
CA TRP A 89 7.77 2.39 4.11
C TRP A 89 7.53 0.89 4.27
N VAL A 90 6.27 0.47 4.20
CA VAL A 90 5.90 -0.94 4.26
C VAL A 90 5.36 -1.38 2.91
N PHE A 91 5.85 -2.50 2.38
CA PHE A 91 5.30 -3.10 1.18
C PHE A 91 4.85 -4.53 1.47
N VAL A 92 3.67 -4.86 0.94
CA VAL A 92 2.97 -6.12 1.16
C VAL A 92 2.49 -6.65 -0.19
N HIS A 93 2.90 -7.88 -0.53
CA HIS A 93 2.42 -8.60 -1.70
C HIS A 93 2.40 -10.11 -1.44
N GLU A 94 1.38 -10.79 -1.95
CA GLU A 94 1.30 -12.26 -1.87
C GLU A 94 1.98 -12.90 -3.08
N THR A 95 2.97 -13.78 -2.84
CA THR A 95 3.55 -14.63 -3.89
C THR A 95 3.77 -16.06 -3.37
N PRO A 96 3.55 -17.11 -4.20
CA PRO A 96 3.84 -18.50 -3.84
C PRO A 96 5.32 -18.80 -3.51
N ALA A 97 6.27 -17.95 -3.95
CA ALA A 97 7.72 -18.17 -3.82
C ALA A 97 8.47 -16.93 -3.27
N ALA A 98 7.95 -16.29 -2.22
CA ALA A 98 8.56 -15.08 -1.66
C ALA A 98 9.94 -15.35 -1.02
N LEU A 99 11.03 -15.11 -1.76
CA LEU A 99 12.40 -14.63 -1.36
C LEU A 99 13.43 -14.96 -2.47
N PRO A 100 14.55 -14.22 -2.69
CA PRO A 100 15.01 -12.93 -2.14
C PRO A 100 15.55 -11.96 -3.25
N LEU A 101 14.87 -10.86 -3.57
CA LEU A 101 15.40 -9.87 -4.54
C LEU A 101 15.43 -8.41 -4.05
N PHE A 102 15.00 -8.14 -2.82
CA PHE A 102 15.07 -6.79 -2.24
C PHE A 102 15.99 -6.80 -1.03
N GLY A 103 17.24 -6.40 -1.24
CA GLY A 103 18.26 -6.24 -0.19
C GLY A 103 17.79 -5.31 0.93
N GLY A 104 17.07 -5.87 1.91
CA GLY A 104 16.61 -5.20 3.12
C GLY A 104 15.09 -5.08 3.30
N VAL A 105 14.25 -5.39 2.30
CA VAL A 105 12.79 -5.27 2.43
C VAL A 105 12.17 -6.64 2.68
N LYS A 106 11.63 -6.85 3.89
CA LYS A 106 10.90 -8.07 4.27
C LYS A 106 9.54 -8.11 3.55
N VAL A 107 9.49 -8.73 2.38
CA VAL A 107 8.22 -9.16 1.75
C VAL A 107 7.69 -10.33 2.56
N GLN A 108 6.56 -10.17 3.24
CA GLN A 108 5.90 -11.27 3.97
C GLN A 108 4.62 -11.71 3.26
N PRO A 109 4.22 -13.00 3.35
CA PRO A 109 2.97 -13.51 2.76
C PRO A 109 1.73 -13.07 3.54
N LEU A 110 0.59 -12.87 2.86
CA LEU A 110 -0.64 -12.24 3.39
C LEU A 110 -1.16 -12.86 4.69
N ARG A 111 -1.05 -14.17 4.84
CA ARG A 111 -1.46 -14.91 6.06
C ARG A 111 -0.54 -14.69 7.26
N ALA A 112 0.74 -14.35 7.04
CA ALA A 112 1.70 -14.02 8.08
C ALA A 112 1.70 -12.52 8.43
N LEU A 113 1.12 -11.70 7.57
CA LEU A 113 1.32 -10.26 7.56
C LEU A 113 0.57 -9.50 8.66
N LEU A 114 -0.59 -9.97 9.08
CA LEU A 114 -1.42 -9.21 10.02
C LEU A 114 -2.10 -10.08 11.08
N PRO A 115 -1.37 -10.70 12.02
CA PRO A 115 -1.90 -10.99 13.35
C PRO A 115 -2.61 -9.75 13.93
N ILE A 116 -3.64 -9.91 14.78
CA ILE A 116 -4.39 -8.80 15.40
C ILE A 116 -3.45 -7.77 16.07
N ASN A 117 -2.31 -8.24 16.58
CA ASN A 117 -1.31 -7.43 17.28
C ASN A 117 -0.07 -7.06 16.43
N SER A 118 -0.10 -7.24 15.11
CA SER A 118 1.07 -6.96 14.27
C SER A 118 1.39 -5.46 14.23
N PRO A 119 2.65 -5.05 14.49
CA PRO A 119 3.07 -3.65 14.35
C PRO A 119 2.98 -3.17 12.89
N LEU A 120 2.93 -4.10 11.92
CA LEU A 120 2.77 -3.80 10.50
C LEU A 120 1.36 -3.30 10.14
N ARG A 121 0.38 -3.38 11.05
CA ARG A 121 -0.96 -2.76 10.85
C ARG A 121 -0.96 -1.24 11.02
N GLY A 122 0.15 -0.66 11.46
CA GLY A 122 0.25 0.76 11.82
C GLY A 122 -0.30 1.05 13.21
N ARG A 123 0.01 2.23 13.76
CA ARG A 123 -0.41 2.62 15.12
C ARG A 123 -1.79 3.26 15.19
N ASP A 124 -2.34 3.68 14.06
CA ASP A 124 -3.64 4.36 13.97
C ASP A 124 -4.78 3.34 13.78
N LEU A 125 -5.76 3.31 14.69
CA LEU A 125 -6.88 2.36 14.65
C LEU A 125 -7.73 2.47 13.37
N THR A 126 -7.90 3.67 12.81
CA THR A 126 -8.65 3.85 11.55
C THR A 126 -7.92 3.17 10.41
N VAL A 127 -6.59 3.31 10.36
CA VAL A 127 -5.74 2.61 9.38
C VAL A 127 -5.82 1.11 9.55
N ARG A 128 -5.80 0.61 10.79
CA ARG A 128 -5.94 -0.84 11.05
C ARG A 128 -7.26 -1.38 10.50
N HIS A 129 -8.35 -0.64 10.68
CA HIS A 129 -9.66 -1.01 10.13
C HIS A 129 -9.66 -0.96 8.61
N LEU A 130 -9.14 0.10 7.97
CA LEU A 130 -9.06 0.19 6.51
C LEU A 130 -8.26 -0.96 5.88
N VAL A 131 -7.08 -1.27 6.43
CA VAL A 131 -6.26 -2.39 5.95
C VAL A 131 -7.00 -3.72 6.16
N ARG A 132 -7.65 -3.90 7.32
CA ARG A 132 -8.46 -5.09 7.59
C ARG A 132 -9.62 -5.21 6.61
N ASP A 133 -10.39 -4.16 6.39
CA ASP A 133 -11.60 -4.17 5.58
C ASP A 133 -11.26 -4.36 4.11
N PHE A 134 -10.19 -3.73 3.63
CA PHE A 134 -9.63 -4.02 2.30
C PHE A 134 -9.28 -5.50 2.18
N LEU A 135 -8.58 -6.07 3.15
CA LEU A 135 -8.21 -7.48 3.12
C LEU A 135 -9.39 -8.44 3.29
N ALA A 136 -10.39 -8.06 4.09
CA ALA A 136 -11.60 -8.84 4.32
C ALA A 136 -12.53 -8.82 3.11
N SER A 137 -12.55 -7.73 2.34
CA SER A 137 -13.30 -7.61 1.09
C SER A 137 -12.89 -8.67 0.05
N PHE A 138 -11.70 -9.27 0.19
CA PHE A 138 -11.27 -10.41 -0.64
C PHE A 138 -11.86 -11.75 -0.19
N LYS A 139 -12.12 -11.96 1.11
CA LYS A 139 -12.74 -13.21 1.61
C LYS A 139 -14.19 -13.35 1.18
N GLN A 140 -14.93 -12.26 1.07
CA GLN A 140 -16.35 -12.28 0.65
C GLN A 140 -16.53 -12.63 -0.83
N LEU A 141 -15.49 -12.54 -1.66
CA LEU A 141 -15.53 -12.88 -3.09
C LEU A 141 -15.00 -14.29 -3.42
N LEU A 142 -14.44 -15.00 -2.43
CA LEU A 142 -14.13 -16.43 -2.55
C LEU A 142 -15.29 -17.34 -2.08
N ALA A 143 -16.39 -16.74 -1.63
CA ALA A 143 -17.59 -17.43 -1.15
C ALA A 143 -18.82 -17.22 -2.05
N ALA A 144 -18.63 -16.66 -3.25
CA ALA A 144 -19.66 -16.47 -4.28
C ALA A 144 -19.26 -17.19 -5.57
#